data_AF-A0A926AUP1-F1
#
_entry.id   AF-A0A926AUP1-F1
#
_cell.length_a   1.000
_cell.length_b   1.000
_cell.length_c   1.000
_cell.angle_alpha   90.00
_cell.angle_beta   90.00
_cell.angle_gamma   90.00
#
_symmetry.space_group_name_H-M   'P 1'
#
loop_
_entity.id
_entity.type
_entity.pdbx_description
1 polymer ?
#
loop_
_entity_poly.entity_id
_entity_poly.type
_entity_poly.pdbx_seq_one_letter_code
_entity_poly.pdbx_strand_id
1 'polypeptide(L)'
;MRQVSWLFVLLAASTVWSADDVPTSAAKPENVVDPGHSYHGEAFNEGPRRAAYLMGTTGNVSFPITSKDPRAQAFFNQGLGQLHGFWYFEAERSFRQICAFDHSCAMAYWGMALANVNNEKRAKSFLAEAVKLKGDASERERMYIEALDGWYKAETGDEKKKKSR
;
A
#
# COMPACT_ATOMS: atom_id res chain seq x y z
N MET A 1 87.85 -10.68 8.95
CA MET A 1 86.63 -10.52 9.79
C MET A 1 85.52 -11.37 9.16
N ARG A 2 85.48 -12.68 9.44
CA ARG A 2 84.56 -13.39 10.35
C ARG A 2 83.05 -13.17 10.06
N GLN A 3 82.48 -14.21 9.44
CA GLN A 3 81.06 -14.55 9.27
C GLN A 3 80.25 -14.49 10.56
N VAL A 4 78.99 -14.05 10.46
CA VAL A 4 77.90 -14.49 11.36
C VAL A 4 76.63 -14.63 10.53
N SER A 5 76.15 -15.87 10.43
CA SER A 5 74.88 -16.27 9.85
C SER A 5 73.77 -16.05 10.89
N TRP A 6 72.64 -15.47 10.49
CA TRP A 6 71.42 -15.44 11.29
C TRP A 6 70.24 -15.95 10.45
N LEU A 7 69.71 -17.10 10.87
CA LEU A 7 68.43 -17.65 10.44
C LEU A 7 67.32 -16.63 10.71
N PHE A 8 66.48 -16.35 9.71
CA PHE A 8 65.15 -15.81 9.94
C PHE A 8 64.08 -16.87 9.62
N VAL A 9 63.29 -17.12 10.65
CA VAL A 9 62.15 -18.05 10.72
C VAL A 9 61.00 -17.51 9.86
N LEU A 10 60.46 -18.36 8.98
CA LEU A 10 59.22 -18.11 8.24
C LEU A 10 58.02 -18.35 9.15
N LEU A 11 57.34 -17.27 9.56
CA LEU A 11 56.03 -17.33 10.22
C LEU A 11 54.95 -17.13 9.15
N ALA A 12 54.21 -18.20 8.81
CA ALA A 12 53.04 -18.12 7.96
C ALA A 12 51.86 -17.56 8.75
N ALA A 13 51.47 -16.32 8.46
CA ALA A 13 50.25 -15.72 8.99
C ALA A 13 49.07 -16.05 8.07
N SER A 14 48.21 -16.96 8.51
CA SER A 14 46.91 -17.23 7.88
C SER A 14 45.99 -16.04 8.11
N THR A 15 45.78 -15.20 7.10
CA THR A 15 44.71 -14.19 7.12
C THR A 15 43.37 -14.88 6.87
N VAL A 16 42.59 -15.04 7.93
CA VAL A 16 41.13 -15.25 7.88
C VAL A 16 40.53 -14.06 7.14
N TRP A 17 39.93 -14.32 5.98
CA TRP A 17 39.08 -13.36 5.28
C TRP A 17 37.71 -13.38 5.98
N SER A 18 37.42 -12.36 6.80
CA SER A 18 36.07 -12.12 7.32
C SER A 18 35.18 -11.66 6.17
N ALA A 19 34.08 -12.38 5.95
CA ALA A 19 33.08 -12.10 4.93
C ALA A 19 32.00 -11.10 5.39
N ASP A 20 32.36 -10.15 6.25
CA ASP A 20 31.43 -9.16 6.78
C ASP A 20 31.87 -7.78 6.32
N ASP A 21 31.38 -7.37 5.14
CA ASP A 21 31.08 -5.97 4.79
C ASP A 21 30.52 -5.92 3.35
N VAL A 22 29.33 -6.51 3.16
CA VAL A 22 28.45 -6.06 2.08
C VAL A 22 27.70 -4.86 2.63
N PRO A 23 27.96 -3.62 2.17
CA PRO A 23 27.26 -2.46 2.68
C PRO A 23 25.78 -2.59 2.36
N THR A 24 24.98 -2.74 3.42
CA THR A 24 23.53 -2.70 3.40
C THR A 24 23.06 -1.40 2.73
N SER A 25 22.48 -1.56 1.54
CA SER A 25 21.46 -0.72 0.91
C SER A 25 21.52 0.76 1.29
N ALA A 26 22.28 1.54 0.52
CA ALA A 26 22.07 2.98 0.43
C ALA A 26 20.58 3.26 0.10
N ALA A 27 19.93 4.08 0.93
CA ALA A 27 18.55 4.48 0.73
C ALA A 27 18.40 5.13 -0.67
N LYS A 28 17.49 4.59 -1.49
CA LYS A 28 17.19 5.15 -2.82
C LYS A 28 16.62 6.57 -2.66
N PRO A 29 16.95 7.50 -3.58
CA PRO A 29 16.37 8.84 -3.58
C PRO A 29 14.83 8.75 -3.71
N GLU A 30 14.14 9.58 -2.93
CA GLU A 30 12.69 9.53 -2.62
C GLU A 30 11.74 9.58 -3.84
N ASN A 31 12.26 9.81 -5.06
CA ASN A 31 11.48 9.96 -6.29
C ASN A 31 11.88 9.02 -7.44
N VAL A 32 12.84 8.11 -7.25
CA VAL A 32 13.19 7.12 -8.29
C VAL A 32 12.40 5.84 -8.05
N VAL A 33 11.30 5.70 -8.80
CA VAL A 33 10.43 4.51 -8.79
C VAL A 33 11.04 3.45 -9.71
N ASP A 34 11.25 2.25 -9.19
CA ASP A 34 11.80 1.14 -9.99
C ASP A 34 10.85 0.77 -11.15
N PRO A 35 11.37 0.28 -12.30
CA PRO A 35 10.52 -0.14 -13.41
C PRO A 35 9.45 -1.15 -12.96
N GLY A 36 8.18 -0.84 -13.23
CA GLY A 36 7.04 -1.68 -12.85
C GLY A 36 6.38 -1.31 -11.51
N HIS A 37 6.98 -0.40 -10.73
CA HIS A 37 6.39 0.18 -9.53
C HIS A 37 5.57 1.45 -9.87
N SER A 38 4.57 1.75 -9.04
CA SER A 38 3.63 2.85 -9.17
C SER A 38 4.09 4.05 -8.37
N TYR A 39 3.96 5.25 -8.94
CA TYR A 39 4.13 6.52 -8.24
C TYR A 39 3.10 6.74 -7.12
N HIS A 40 2.00 5.99 -7.09
CA HIS A 40 0.93 6.11 -6.11
C HIS A 40 1.14 5.21 -4.88
N GLY A 41 2.34 4.65 -4.73
CA GLY A 41 2.72 3.75 -3.64
C GLY A 41 2.63 2.27 -3.98
N GLU A 42 3.28 1.46 -3.16
CA GLU A 42 3.48 0.02 -3.40
C GLU A 42 2.17 -0.78 -3.52
N ALA A 43 1.10 -0.32 -2.86
CA ALA A 43 -0.22 -0.95 -2.93
C ALA A 43 -0.78 -0.97 -4.37
N PHE A 44 -0.36 -0.04 -5.23
CA PHE A 44 -0.80 0.06 -6.62
C PHE A 44 0.01 -0.83 -7.59
N ASN A 45 1.11 -1.45 -7.13
CA ASN A 45 1.96 -2.32 -7.95
C ASN A 45 1.22 -3.61 -8.34
N GLU A 46 0.28 -4.03 -7.50
CA GLU A 46 -0.61 -5.16 -7.75
C GLU A 46 -2.03 -4.68 -8.06
N GLY A 47 -2.88 -5.60 -8.50
CA GLY A 47 -4.29 -5.33 -8.78
C GLY A 47 -4.59 -4.96 -10.24
N PRO A 48 -5.79 -4.44 -10.52
CA PRO A 48 -6.24 -4.11 -11.86
C PRO A 48 -5.46 -2.91 -12.43
N ARG A 49 -4.88 -3.10 -13.62
CA ARG A 49 -4.12 -2.04 -14.34
C ARG A 49 -4.86 -1.44 -15.55
N ARG A 50 -5.99 -2.04 -15.95
CA ARG A 50 -6.81 -1.51 -17.04
C ARG A 50 -7.80 -0.48 -16.50
N ALA A 51 -8.11 0.53 -17.30
CA ALA A 51 -9.14 1.52 -16.99
C ALA A 51 -10.50 0.83 -16.77
N ALA A 52 -11.28 1.36 -15.82
CA ALA A 52 -12.67 0.96 -15.67
C ALA A 52 -13.54 1.64 -16.74
N TYR A 53 -14.68 1.03 -17.03
CA TYR A 53 -15.77 1.67 -17.77
C TYR A 53 -17.05 1.57 -16.93
N LEU A 54 -18.02 2.46 -17.20
CA LEU A 54 -19.33 2.41 -16.55
C LEU A 54 -20.16 1.30 -17.20
N MET A 55 -20.44 0.23 -16.45
CA MET A 55 -21.12 -0.96 -16.94
C MET A 55 -22.65 -0.81 -16.99
N GLY A 56 -23.21 0.02 -16.11
CA GLY A 56 -24.66 0.26 -16.00
C GLY A 56 -25.48 -0.90 -15.42
N THR A 57 -24.90 -2.10 -15.23
CA THR A 57 -25.59 -3.30 -14.74
C THR A 57 -25.30 -3.63 -13.27
N THR A 58 -24.48 -2.83 -12.58
CA THR A 58 -24.32 -2.92 -11.13
C THR A 58 -25.62 -2.51 -10.43
N GLY A 59 -25.92 -3.16 -9.29
CA GLY A 59 -27.16 -2.93 -8.53
C GLY A 59 -27.42 -1.45 -8.23
N ASN A 60 -28.68 -1.11 -7.92
CA ASN A 60 -29.11 0.27 -7.68
C ASN A 60 -28.55 0.79 -6.34
N VAL A 61 -27.31 1.27 -6.35
CA VAL A 61 -26.60 1.81 -5.20
C VAL A 61 -26.53 3.33 -5.30
N SER A 62 -26.89 4.01 -4.21
CA SER A 62 -26.69 5.45 -4.06
C SER A 62 -25.91 5.70 -2.77
N PHE A 63 -24.63 6.05 -2.91
CA PHE A 63 -23.79 6.45 -1.79
C PHE A 63 -23.13 7.78 -2.13
N PRO A 64 -23.68 8.91 -1.67
CA PRO A 64 -23.11 10.22 -1.96
C PRO A 64 -21.69 10.33 -1.42
N ILE A 65 -20.76 10.81 -2.24
CA ILE A 65 -19.36 11.10 -1.88
C ILE A 65 -18.99 12.56 -2.20
N THR A 66 -18.00 13.08 -1.51
CA THR A 66 -17.44 14.41 -1.76
C THR A 66 -16.48 14.31 -2.94
N SER A 67 -16.92 14.82 -4.09
CA SER A 67 -16.10 14.99 -5.29
C SER A 67 -16.69 16.10 -6.16
N LYS A 68 -15.82 16.78 -6.90
CA LYS A 68 -16.22 17.80 -7.89
C LYS A 68 -16.63 17.18 -9.24
N ASP A 69 -16.27 15.91 -9.48
CA ASP A 69 -16.52 15.23 -10.75
C ASP A 69 -17.69 14.25 -10.62
N PRO A 70 -18.79 14.42 -11.38
CA PRO A 70 -19.92 13.50 -11.34
C PRO A 70 -19.55 12.07 -11.76
N ARG A 71 -18.46 11.88 -12.52
CA ARG A 71 -17.95 10.56 -12.87
C ARG A 71 -17.41 9.82 -11.65
N ALA A 72 -16.85 10.52 -10.66
CA ALA A 72 -16.40 9.91 -9.41
C ALA A 72 -17.58 9.24 -8.70
N GLN A 73 -18.72 9.94 -8.61
CA GLN A 73 -19.94 9.41 -8.00
C GLN A 73 -20.46 8.16 -8.72
N ALA A 74 -20.43 8.16 -10.06
CA ALA A 74 -20.86 7.03 -10.87
C ALA A 74 -19.96 5.80 -10.66
N PHE A 75 -18.63 5.97 -10.74
CA PHE A 75 -17.68 4.88 -10.49
C PHE A 75 -17.73 4.38 -9.04
N PHE A 76 -17.97 5.27 -8.08
CA PHE A 76 -18.07 4.90 -6.68
C PHE A 76 -19.29 4.01 -6.41
N ASN A 77 -20.46 4.41 -6.94
CA ASN A 77 -21.68 3.60 -6.85
C ASN A 77 -21.49 2.24 -7.53
N GLN A 78 -20.84 2.19 -8.71
CA GLN A 78 -20.48 0.94 -9.38
C GLN A 78 -19.56 0.07 -8.51
N GLY A 79 -18.50 0.65 -7.96
CA GLY A 79 -17.55 -0.06 -7.10
C GLY A 79 -18.22 -0.66 -5.85
N LEU A 80 -19.11 0.08 -5.20
CA LEU A 80 -19.90 -0.45 -4.09
C LEU A 80 -20.86 -1.57 -4.52
N GLY A 81 -21.54 -1.42 -5.67
CA GLY A 81 -22.36 -2.50 -6.24
C GLY A 81 -21.54 -3.76 -6.50
N GLN A 82 -20.32 -3.62 -7.00
CA GLN A 82 -19.37 -4.73 -7.20
C GLN A 82 -18.92 -5.34 -5.87
N LEU A 83 -18.68 -4.55 -4.82
CA LEU A 83 -18.37 -5.07 -3.48
C LEU A 83 -19.52 -5.92 -2.93
N HIS A 84 -20.76 -5.45 -3.06
CA HIS A 84 -21.94 -6.21 -2.63
C HIS A 84 -22.14 -7.51 -3.46
N GLY A 85 -21.65 -7.53 -4.70
CA GLY A 85 -21.59 -8.73 -5.55
C GLY A 85 -20.34 -9.59 -5.37
N PHE A 86 -19.48 -9.30 -4.37
CA PHE A 86 -18.22 -10.00 -4.12
C PHE A 86 -17.19 -9.91 -5.28
N TRP A 87 -17.33 -8.92 -6.16
CA TRP A 87 -16.42 -8.67 -7.28
C TRP A 87 -15.27 -7.74 -6.88
N TYR A 88 -14.47 -8.16 -5.90
CA TYR A 88 -13.40 -7.37 -5.29
C TYR A 88 -12.41 -6.77 -6.30
N PHE A 89 -11.97 -7.56 -7.29
CA PHE A 89 -11.00 -7.11 -8.29
C PHE A 89 -11.57 -6.03 -9.23
N GLU A 90 -12.86 -6.12 -9.56
CA GLU A 90 -13.54 -5.10 -10.38
C GLU A 90 -13.90 -3.86 -9.55
N ALA A 91 -14.27 -4.05 -8.29
CA ALA A 91 -14.49 -2.95 -7.34
C ALA A 91 -13.23 -2.10 -7.20
N GLU A 92 -12.06 -2.71 -6.96
CA GLU A 92 -10.78 -1.99 -6.92
C GLU A 92 -10.54 -1.23 -8.23
N ARG A 93 -10.87 -1.81 -9.40
CA ARG A 93 -10.72 -1.13 -10.70
C ARG A 93 -11.59 0.12 -10.78
N SER A 94 -12.85 0.04 -10.34
CA SER A 94 -13.77 1.18 -10.32
C SER A 94 -13.28 2.28 -9.40
N PHE A 95 -12.77 1.96 -8.21
CA PHE A 95 -12.23 2.96 -7.29
C PHE A 95 -10.91 3.58 -7.79
N ARG A 96 -10.00 2.77 -8.36
CA ARG A 96 -8.77 3.28 -8.99
C ARG A 96 -9.06 4.22 -10.16
N GLN A 97 -10.17 3.99 -10.88
CA GLN A 97 -10.59 4.88 -11.95
C GLN A 97 -10.91 6.29 -11.44
N ILE A 98 -11.48 6.41 -10.24
CA ILE A 98 -11.71 7.71 -9.58
C ILE A 98 -10.36 8.38 -9.31
N CYS A 99 -9.42 7.66 -8.70
CA CYS A 99 -8.07 8.14 -8.45
C CYS A 99 -7.28 8.49 -9.72
N ALA A 100 -7.73 8.14 -10.92
CA ALA A 100 -7.05 8.58 -12.15
C ALA A 100 -7.31 10.06 -12.47
N PHE A 101 -8.45 10.62 -12.04
CA PHE A 101 -8.86 11.99 -12.33
C PHE A 101 -9.22 12.84 -11.09
N ASP A 102 -9.49 12.22 -9.95
CA ASP A 102 -9.71 12.89 -8.66
C ASP A 102 -8.84 12.22 -7.58
N HIS A 103 -7.61 12.71 -7.46
CA HIS A 103 -6.60 12.17 -6.53
C HIS A 103 -6.91 12.53 -5.07
N SER A 104 -7.74 13.56 -4.85
CA SER A 104 -8.16 14.01 -3.52
C SER A 104 -9.34 13.23 -2.95
N CYS A 105 -9.98 12.35 -3.73
CA CYS A 105 -11.15 11.61 -3.27
C CYS A 105 -10.80 10.56 -2.21
N ALA A 106 -10.88 10.94 -0.94
CA ALA A 106 -10.61 10.05 0.20
C ALA A 106 -11.45 8.74 0.14
N MET A 107 -12.69 8.84 -0.34
CA MET A 107 -13.58 7.70 -0.44
C MET A 107 -13.15 6.67 -1.49
N ALA A 108 -12.45 7.08 -2.55
CA ALA A 108 -11.89 6.12 -3.51
C ALA A 108 -10.87 5.19 -2.84
N TYR A 109 -10.01 5.75 -1.98
CA TYR A 109 -9.05 4.97 -1.18
C TYR A 109 -9.73 4.09 -0.13
N TRP A 110 -10.78 4.59 0.53
CA TRP A 110 -11.60 3.77 1.43
C TRP A 110 -12.25 2.58 0.69
N GLY A 111 -12.78 2.81 -0.51
CA GLY A 111 -13.32 1.76 -1.36
C GLY A 111 -12.27 0.71 -1.76
N MET A 112 -11.05 1.15 -2.12
CA MET A 112 -9.94 0.24 -2.40
C MET A 112 -9.53 -0.59 -1.18
N ALA A 113 -9.59 -0.01 0.03
CA ALA A 113 -9.35 -0.76 1.26
C ALA A 113 -10.40 -1.87 1.45
N LEU A 114 -11.69 -1.55 1.25
CA LEU A 114 -12.78 -2.54 1.31
C LEU A 114 -12.68 -3.61 0.21
N ALA A 115 -12.19 -3.25 -0.98
CA ALA A 115 -11.94 -4.22 -2.05
C ALA A 115 -10.79 -5.19 -1.71
N ASN A 116 -9.94 -4.85 -0.75
CA ASN A 116 -8.77 -5.63 -0.36
C ASN A 116 -8.92 -6.29 1.02
N VAL A 117 -10.13 -6.53 1.52
CA VAL A 117 -10.37 -7.18 2.82
C VAL A 117 -9.62 -8.51 3.01
N ASN A 118 -9.37 -9.27 1.93
CA ASN A 118 -8.61 -10.53 1.95
C ASN A 118 -7.08 -10.34 1.86
N ASN A 119 -6.60 -9.10 1.73
CA ASN A 119 -5.19 -8.71 1.73
C ASN A 119 -5.01 -7.52 2.66
N GLU A 120 -4.92 -7.82 3.95
CA GLU A 120 -4.85 -6.83 5.03
C GLU A 120 -3.73 -5.80 4.83
N LYS A 121 -2.54 -6.22 4.36
CA LYS A 121 -1.42 -5.31 4.10
C LYS A 121 -1.77 -4.26 3.04
N ARG A 122 -2.39 -4.68 1.92
CA ARG A 122 -2.85 -3.75 0.87
C ARG A 122 -4.01 -2.90 1.36
N ALA A 123 -4.97 -3.47 2.08
CA ALA A 123 -6.11 -2.72 2.61
C ALA A 123 -5.67 -1.60 3.57
N LYS A 124 -4.78 -1.90 4.53
CA LYS A 124 -4.21 -0.91 5.45
C LYS A 124 -3.43 0.19 4.71
N SER A 125 -2.75 -0.16 3.61
CA SER A 125 -2.02 0.81 2.79
C SER A 125 -2.96 1.81 2.10
N PHE A 126 -4.05 1.33 1.48
CA PHE A 126 -5.07 2.21 0.90
C PHE A 126 -5.79 3.04 1.96
N LEU A 127 -6.12 2.43 3.10
CA LEU A 127 -6.76 3.14 4.20
C LEU A 127 -5.89 4.27 4.77
N ALA A 128 -4.57 4.07 4.83
CA ALA A 128 -3.66 5.13 5.25
C ALA A 128 -3.76 6.37 4.33
N GLU A 129 -3.91 6.18 3.02
CA GLU A 129 -4.15 7.30 2.09
C GLU A 129 -5.52 7.95 2.31
N ALA A 130 -6.57 7.15 2.54
CA ALA A 130 -7.88 7.68 2.90
C ALA A 130 -7.83 8.54 4.18
N VAL A 131 -7.08 8.10 5.19
CA VAL A 131 -6.89 8.84 6.45
C VAL A 131 -6.14 10.16 6.24
N LYS A 132 -5.17 10.22 5.32
CA LYS A 132 -4.47 11.46 4.98
C LYS A 132 -5.42 12.47 4.31
N LEU A 133 -6.32 12.00 3.45
CA LEU A 133 -7.21 12.84 2.65
C LEU A 133 -8.55 13.18 3.33
N LYS A 134 -8.88 12.56 4.47
CA LYS A 134 -10.18 12.73 5.13
C LYS A 134 -10.50 14.16 5.59
N GLY A 135 -9.51 15.06 5.62
CA GLY A 135 -9.70 16.47 5.97
C GLY A 135 -10.61 17.23 5.00
N ASP A 136 -10.58 16.85 3.73
CA ASP A 136 -11.40 17.45 2.66
C ASP A 136 -12.73 16.70 2.44
N ALA A 137 -12.95 15.61 3.16
CA ALA A 137 -14.14 14.79 3.05
C ALA A 137 -15.29 15.31 3.92
N SER A 138 -16.53 14.97 3.56
CA SER A 138 -17.69 15.28 4.42
C SER A 138 -17.59 14.61 5.79
N GLU A 139 -18.29 15.13 6.79
CA GLU A 139 -18.34 14.53 8.13
C GLU A 139 -18.76 13.05 8.08
N ARG A 140 -19.75 12.71 7.25
CA ARG A 140 -20.20 11.33 7.03
C ARG A 140 -19.08 10.44 6.50
N GLU A 141 -18.35 10.91 5.51
CA GLU A 141 -17.23 10.17 4.90
C GLU A 141 -16.08 9.97 5.89
N ARG A 142 -15.74 11.02 6.65
CA ARG A 142 -14.75 10.94 7.72
C ARG A 142 -15.10 9.86 8.73
N MET A 143 -16.36 9.76 9.14
CA MET A 143 -16.80 8.69 10.06
C MET A 143 -16.61 7.29 9.49
N TYR A 144 -16.86 7.06 8.19
CA TYR A 144 -16.59 5.76 7.56
C TYR A 144 -15.11 5.41 7.53
N ILE A 145 -14.25 6.39 7.23
CA ILE A 145 -12.80 6.22 7.22
C ILE A 145 -12.29 5.90 8.63
N GLU A 146 -12.74 6.66 9.62
CA GLU A 146 -12.33 6.48 11.03
C GLU A 146 -12.84 5.17 11.62
N ALA A 147 -14.04 4.73 11.26
CA ALA A 147 -14.58 3.45 11.69
C ALA A 147 -13.72 2.28 11.17
N LEU A 148 -13.34 2.32 9.89
CA LEU A 148 -12.49 1.27 9.29
C LEU A 148 -11.07 1.29 9.87
N ASP A 149 -10.51 2.48 10.10
CA ASP A 149 -9.19 2.64 10.73
C ASP A 149 -9.19 2.13 12.19
N GLY A 150 -10.25 2.44 12.95
CA GLY A 150 -10.45 1.92 14.30
C GLY A 150 -10.54 0.39 14.34
N TRP A 151 -11.25 -0.22 13.38
CA TRP A 151 -11.38 -1.67 13.28
C TRP A 151 -10.02 -2.37 13.09
N TYR A 152 -9.21 -1.93 12.11
CA TYR A 152 -7.88 -2.50 11.87
C TYR A 152 -6.91 -2.30 13.05
N LYS A 153 -7.03 -1.19 13.77
CA LYS A 153 -6.22 -0.93 14.98
C LYS A 153 -6.59 -1.87 16.12
N ALA A 154 -7.88 -2.16 16.31
CA ALA A 154 -8.36 -3.09 17.33
C ALA A 154 -7.86 -4.52 17.07
N GLU A 155 -7.98 -5.02 15.84
CA GLU A 155 -7.48 -6.35 15.46
C GLU A 155 -5.97 -6.48 15.73
N THR A 156 -5.19 -5.46 15.36
CA THR A 156 -3.74 -5.44 15.59
C THR A 156 -3.39 -5.49 17.09
N GLY A 157 -4.22 -4.87 17.94
CA GLY A 157 -4.06 -4.90 19.39
C GLY A 157 -4.32 -6.29 19.98
N ASP A 158 -5.38 -6.95 19.54
CA ASP A 158 -5.76 -8.29 20.00
C ASP A 158 -4.72 -9.35 19.57
N GLU A 159 -4.19 -9.26 18.35
CA GLU A 159 -3.11 -10.13 17.89
C GLU A 159 -1.85 -10.02 18.76
N LYS A 160 -1.45 -8.79 19.10
CA LYS A 160 -0.30 -8.54 19.98
C LYS A 160 -0.52 -9.13 21.36
N LYS A 161 -1.72 -8.96 21.92
CA LYS A 161 -2.11 -9.54 23.22
C LYS A 161 -2.14 -11.06 23.21
N LYS A 162 -2.52 -11.69 22.10
CA LYS A 162 -2.47 -13.15 21.93
C LYS A 162 -1.04 -13.67 21.84
N LYS A 163 -0.13 -12.97 21.17
CA LYS A 163 1.29 -13.34 21.05
C LYS A 163 2.09 -13.13 22.33
N SER A 164 1.62 -12.29 23.25
CA SER A 164 2.26 -12.02 24.54
C SER A 164 1.80 -12.93 25.69
N ARG A 165 0.86 -13.85 25.45
CA ARG A 165 0.35 -14.83 26.43
C ARG A 165 0.90 -16.21 26.11
#